data_AF-A0A3Q0JB37-F1
#
_entry.id   AF-A0A3Q0JB37-F1
#
_cell.length_a   1.000
_cell.length_b   1.000
_cell.length_c   1.000
_cell.angle_alpha   90.00
_cell.angle_beta   90.00
_cell.angle_gamma   90.00
#
_symmetry.space_group_name_H-M   'P 1'
#
loop_
_entity.id
_entity.type
_entity.pdbx_description
1 polymer ?
#
loop_
_entity_poly.entity_id
_entity_poly.type
_entity_poly.pdbx_seq_one_letter_code
_entity_poly.pdbx_strand_id
1 'polypeptide(L)'
;MVAVFGLNVLVQTIVNFTATSLCLYQLLLGANNKGDGALSKLRSYQFIGEFITFNAQCYYWSHCSELLDDCNTALCRSLGNSHWTECDATTRNNVRMLLRRAQCPNHLRFYQGVVLLSRGHYLTIVKMAYTFVNFMRLKQAK
;
A
#
# COMPACT_ATOMS: atom_id res chain seq x y z
N MET A 1 -5.73 -10.61 -16.93
CA MET A 1 -5.22 -10.97 -15.59
C MET A 1 -4.89 -9.73 -14.74
N VAL A 2 -4.11 -8.76 -15.25
CA VAL A 2 -3.81 -7.48 -14.55
C VAL A 2 -5.06 -6.66 -14.20
N ALA A 3 -6.08 -6.63 -15.07
CA ALA A 3 -7.33 -5.88 -14.82
C ALA A 3 -8.16 -6.42 -13.64
N VAL A 4 -8.26 -7.76 -13.52
CA VAL A 4 -8.99 -8.42 -12.42
C VAL A 4 -8.27 -8.23 -11.10
N PHE A 5 -6.93 -8.33 -11.13
CA PHE A 5 -6.10 -8.08 -9.95
C PHE A 5 -6.19 -6.61 -9.52
N GLY A 6 -6.24 -5.67 -10.46
CA GLY A 6 -6.38 -4.24 -10.16
C GLY A 6 -7.71 -3.86 -9.52
N LEU A 7 -8.83 -4.40 -10.00
CA LEU A 7 -10.15 -4.17 -9.38
C LEU A 7 -10.17 -4.68 -7.93
N ASN A 8 -9.67 -5.89 -7.68
CA ASN A 8 -9.61 -6.44 -6.33
C ASN A 8 -8.74 -5.60 -5.40
N VAL A 9 -7.57 -5.14 -5.87
CA VAL A 9 -6.69 -4.29 -5.05
C VAL A 9 -7.34 -2.94 -4.74
N LEU A 10 -8.05 -2.33 -5.69
CA LEU A 10 -8.75 -1.07 -5.44
C LEU A 10 -9.89 -1.24 -4.44
N VAL A 11 -10.71 -2.29 -4.60
CA VAL A 11 -11.78 -2.61 -3.64
C VAL A 11 -11.19 -2.87 -2.25
N GLN A 12 -10.11 -3.65 -2.17
CA GLN A 12 -9.41 -3.92 -0.91
C GLN A 12 -8.85 -2.64 -0.29
N THR A 13 -8.31 -1.72 -1.09
CA THR A 13 -7.80 -0.44 -0.60
C THR A 13 -8.92 0.44 -0.01
N ILE A 14 -10.08 0.50 -0.67
CA ILE A 14 -11.25 1.24 -0.18
C ILE A 14 -11.77 0.60 1.12
N VAL A 15 -11.92 -0.72 1.14
CA VAL A 15 -12.37 -1.45 2.32
C VAL A 15 -11.41 -1.22 3.48
N ASN A 16 -10.10 -1.34 3.26
CA ASN A 16 -9.08 -1.10 4.28
C ASN A 16 -9.14 0.35 4.80
N PHE A 17 -9.34 1.35 3.94
CA PHE A 17 -9.50 2.74 4.35
C PHE A 17 -10.73 2.94 5.24
N THR A 18 -11.88 2.43 4.82
CA THR A 18 -13.14 2.55 5.58
C THR A 18 -13.04 1.82 6.92
N ALA A 19 -12.50 0.60 6.94
CA ALA A 19 -12.30 -0.19 8.16
C ALA A 19 -11.33 0.52 9.13
N THR A 20 -10.20 1.02 8.63
CA THR A 20 -9.21 1.75 9.44
C THR A 20 -9.81 3.02 10.06
N SER A 21 -10.59 3.77 9.27
CA SER A 21 -11.24 5.01 9.74
C SER A 21 -12.31 4.72 10.80
N LEU A 22 -13.12 3.66 10.61
CA LEU A 22 -14.14 3.25 11.57
C LEU A 22 -13.52 2.71 12.87
N CYS A 23 -12.48 1.89 12.78
CA CYS A 23 -11.75 1.39 13.96
C CYS A 23 -11.17 2.55 14.77
N LEU A 24 -10.49 3.49 14.11
CA LEU A 24 -9.90 4.66 14.77
C LEU A 24 -10.97 5.53 15.44
N TYR A 25 -12.10 5.75 14.77
CA TYR A 25 -13.23 6.49 15.31
C TYR A 25 -13.86 5.82 16.54
N GLN A 26 -14.08 4.50 16.50
CA GLN A 26 -14.65 3.74 17.62
C GLN A 26 -13.70 3.68 18.82
N LEU A 27 -12.38 3.55 18.59
CA LEU A 27 -11.38 3.63 19.65
C LEU A 27 -11.36 5.00 20.32
N LEU A 28 -11.50 6.07 19.54
CA LEU A 28 -11.58 7.45 20.04
C LEU A 28 -12.85 7.71 20.87
N LEU A 29 -14.00 7.22 20.42
CA LEU A 29 -15.25 7.29 21.21
C LEU A 29 -15.14 6.50 22.51
N GLY A 30 -14.57 5.30 22.46
CA GLY A 30 -14.32 4.47 23.64
C GLY A 30 -13.36 5.10 24.64
N ALA A 31 -12.36 5.86 24.17
CA ALA A 31 -11.40 6.56 25.03
C ALA A 31 -12.00 7.80 25.73
N ASN A 32 -12.95 8.49 25.07
CA ASN A 32 -13.56 9.71 25.61
C ASN A 32 -14.76 9.45 26.54
N ASN A 33 -15.49 8.35 26.36
CA ASN A 33 -16.64 8.01 27.20
C ASN A 33 -16.21 7.31 28.49
N LYS A 34 -16.18 8.05 29.61
CA LYS A 34 -15.87 7.53 30.97
C LYS A 34 -17.07 6.96 31.75
N GLY A 35 -18.27 6.89 31.17
CA GLY A 35 -19.50 6.39 31.83
C GLY A 35 -20.07 5.11 31.19
N ASP A 36 -21.30 4.71 31.55
CA ASP A 36 -22.03 3.45 31.20
C ASP A 36 -22.13 3.09 29.70
N GLY A 37 -21.60 3.91 28.78
CA GLY A 37 -21.41 3.62 27.36
C GLY A 37 -19.95 3.28 26.98
N ALA A 38 -19.08 3.03 27.96
CA ALA A 38 -17.67 2.72 27.74
C ALA A 38 -17.52 1.42 26.93
N LEU A 39 -16.69 1.47 25.88
CA LEU A 39 -16.36 0.29 25.10
C LEU A 39 -15.78 -0.79 26.03
N SER A 40 -16.34 -2.01 25.99
CA SER A 40 -15.76 -3.14 26.73
C SER A 40 -14.28 -3.29 26.36
N LYS A 41 -13.41 -3.50 27.37
CA LYS A 41 -11.96 -3.64 27.17
C LYS A 41 -11.63 -4.68 26.08
N LEU A 42 -12.42 -5.75 25.99
CA LEU A 42 -12.28 -6.78 24.96
C LEU A 42 -12.51 -6.22 23.54
N ARG A 43 -13.53 -5.38 23.35
CA ARG A 43 -13.81 -4.73 22.06
C ARG A 43 -12.72 -3.74 21.68
N SER A 44 -12.16 -2.98 22.62
CA SER A 44 -11.04 -2.09 22.30
C SER A 44 -9.80 -2.85 21.83
N TYR A 45 -9.48 -4.01 22.44
CA TYR A 45 -8.37 -4.84 21.94
C TYR A 45 -8.63 -5.40 20.55
N GLN A 46 -9.88 -5.79 20.25
CA GLN A 46 -10.26 -6.24 18.90
C GLN A 46 -10.04 -5.14 17.86
N PHE A 47 -10.53 -3.92 18.10
CA PHE A 47 -10.36 -2.80 17.15
C PHE A 47 -8.90 -2.36 16.99
N ILE A 48 -8.10 -2.43 18.06
CA ILE A 48 -6.64 -2.18 17.95
C ILE A 48 -5.99 -3.26 17.08
N GLY A 49 -6.34 -4.53 17.28
CA GLY A 49 -5.83 -5.64 16.48
C GLY A 49 -6.20 -5.52 15.01
N GLU A 50 -7.45 -5.21 14.72
CA GLU A 50 -7.93 -4.95 13.36
C GLU A 50 -7.21 -3.76 12.71
N PHE A 51 -7.09 -2.64 13.43
CA PHE A 51 -6.37 -1.47 12.96
C PHE A 51 -4.91 -1.79 12.59
N ILE A 52 -4.19 -2.51 13.46
CA ILE A 52 -2.81 -2.93 13.19
C ILE A 52 -2.77 -3.85 11.96
N THR A 53 -3.69 -4.80 11.87
CA THR A 53 -3.74 -5.77 10.77
C THR A 53 -3.97 -5.08 9.42
N PHE A 54 -4.92 -4.15 9.32
CA PHE A 54 -5.17 -3.42 8.07
C PHE A 54 -4.00 -2.51 7.67
N ASN A 55 -3.37 -1.83 8.64
CA ASN A 55 -2.19 -1.02 8.36
C ASN A 55 -1.00 -1.88 7.92
N ALA A 56 -0.77 -3.02 8.58
CA ALA A 56 0.28 -3.96 8.23
C ALA A 56 0.09 -4.52 6.81
N GLN A 57 -1.15 -4.87 6.44
CA GLN A 57 -1.46 -5.29 5.07
C GLN A 57 -1.14 -4.19 4.06
N CYS A 58 -1.68 -2.98 4.23
CA CYS A 58 -1.42 -1.86 3.31
C CYS A 58 0.08 -1.52 3.18
N TYR A 59 0.80 -1.58 4.31
CA TYR A 59 2.25 -1.40 4.33
C TYR A 59 2.96 -2.51 3.55
N TYR A 60 2.61 -3.77 3.79
CA TYR A 60 3.23 -4.93 3.13
C TYR A 60 3.09 -4.86 1.62
N TRP A 61 1.89 -4.58 1.09
CA TRP A 61 1.66 -4.42 -0.35
C TRP A 61 2.50 -3.28 -0.95
N SER A 62 2.59 -2.16 -0.25
CA SER A 62 3.40 -1.01 -0.68
C SER A 62 4.89 -1.35 -0.66
N HIS A 63 5.35 -2.09 0.36
CA HIS A 63 6.73 -2.52 0.49
C HIS A 63 7.13 -3.52 -0.59
N CYS A 64 6.27 -4.50 -0.91
CA CYS A 64 6.51 -5.43 -2.00
C CYS A 64 6.59 -4.73 -3.36
N SER A 65 5.75 -3.72 -3.59
CA SER A 65 5.79 -2.91 -4.82
C SER A 65 7.13 -2.15 -4.98
N GLU A 66 7.67 -1.62 -3.89
CA GLU A 66 8.98 -0.95 -3.90
C GLU A 66 10.13 -1.94 -4.08
N LEU A 67 10.08 -3.08 -3.37
CA LEU A 67 11.10 -4.12 -3.49
C LEU A 67 11.19 -4.66 -4.93
N LEU A 68 10.06 -4.76 -5.64
CA LEU A 68 10.02 -5.17 -7.04
C LEU A 68 10.69 -4.15 -7.97
N ASP A 69 10.56 -2.85 -7.68
CA ASP A 69 11.23 -1.78 -8.41
C ASP A 69 12.74 -1.71 -8.10
N ASP A 70 13.11 -1.93 -6.84
CA ASP A 70 14.50 -2.06 -6.40
C ASP A 70 15.19 -3.26 -7.08
N CYS A 71 14.50 -4.40 -7.17
CA CYS A 71 14.99 -5.58 -7.88
C CYS A 71 15.19 -5.30 -9.38
N ASN A 72 14.27 -4.59 -10.03
CA ASN A 72 14.44 -4.19 -11.43
C ASN A 72 15.64 -3.27 -11.63
N THR A 73 15.84 -2.34 -10.70
CA THR A 73 17.01 -1.43 -10.70
C THR A 73 18.30 -2.21 -10.50
N ALA A 74 18.34 -3.15 -9.56
CA ALA A 74 19.48 -4.03 -9.33
C ALA A 74 19.79 -4.87 -10.57
N LEU A 75 18.77 -5.43 -11.23
CA LEU A 75 18.93 -6.21 -12.45
C LEU A 75 19.51 -5.37 -13.59
N CYS A 76 19.06 -4.12 -13.77
CA CYS A 76 19.64 -3.19 -14.74
C CYS A 76 21.12 -2.90 -14.45
N ARG A 77 21.48 -2.71 -13.17
CA ARG A 77 22.88 -2.49 -12.75
C ARG A 77 23.75 -3.73 -12.98
N SER A 78 23.26 -4.91 -12.62
CA SER A 78 23.96 -6.18 -12.85
C SER A 78 24.18 -6.45 -14.34
N LEU A 79 23.18 -6.18 -15.17
CA LEU A 79 23.34 -6.26 -16.63
C LEU A 79 24.34 -5.22 -17.14
N GLY A 80 24.28 -3.97 -16.66
CA GLY A 80 25.22 -2.91 -17.04
C GLY A 80 26.68 -3.23 -16.69
N ASN A 81 26.89 -3.94 -15.58
CA ASN A 81 28.22 -4.38 -15.14
C ASN A 81 28.66 -5.72 -15.74
N SER A 82 27.82 -6.36 -16.55
CA SER A 82 28.18 -7.61 -17.22
C SER A 82 28.81 -7.32 -18.58
N HIS A 83 29.79 -8.13 -19.00
CA HIS A 83 30.40 -8.06 -20.33
C HIS A 83 29.49 -8.65 -21.43
N TRP A 84 28.17 -8.50 -21.30
CA TRP A 84 27.20 -9.09 -22.22
C TRP A 84 27.33 -8.59 -23.66
N THR A 85 27.96 -7.43 -23.86
CA THR A 85 28.28 -6.87 -25.19
C THR A 85 29.31 -7.69 -25.97
N GLU A 86 30.11 -8.49 -25.28
CA GLU A 86 31.13 -9.38 -25.84
C GLU A 86 30.58 -10.79 -26.15
N CYS A 87 29.36 -11.09 -25.69
CA CYS A 87 28.70 -12.36 -25.99
C CYS A 87 28.26 -12.46 -27.46
N ASP A 88 27.83 -13.67 -27.83
CA ASP A 88 27.23 -13.99 -29.13
C ASP A 88 26.03 -13.10 -29.48
N ALA A 89 25.72 -13.00 -30.78
CA ALA A 89 24.64 -12.14 -31.28
C ALA A 89 23.26 -12.50 -30.68
N THR A 90 23.01 -13.79 -30.45
CA THR A 90 21.77 -14.29 -29.82
C THR A 90 21.64 -13.84 -28.38
N THR A 91 22.67 -14.03 -27.55
CA THR A 91 22.67 -13.57 -26.15
C THR A 91 22.54 -12.05 -26.05
N ARG A 92 23.22 -11.29 -26.90
CA ARG A 92 23.09 -9.82 -26.92
C ARG A 92 21.67 -9.35 -27.21
N ASN A 93 20.97 -9.99 -28.13
CA ASN A 93 19.58 -9.64 -28.43
C ASN A 93 18.66 -9.99 -27.25
N ASN A 94 18.86 -11.14 -26.62
CA ASN A 94 18.07 -11.54 -25.44
C ASN A 94 18.27 -10.56 -24.26
N VAL A 95 19.53 -10.20 -23.98
CA VAL A 95 19.85 -9.23 -22.92
C VAL A 95 19.31 -7.84 -23.25
N ARG A 96 19.36 -7.39 -24.51
CA ARG A 96 18.72 -6.12 -24.93
C ARG A 96 17.21 -6.12 -24.71
N MET A 97 16.53 -7.21 -25.03
CA MET A 97 15.09 -7.31 -24.79
C MET A 97 14.76 -7.32 -23.30
N LEU A 98 15.56 -8.02 -22.48
CA LEU A 98 15.41 -8.03 -21.03
C LEU A 98 15.66 -6.64 -20.43
N LEU A 99 16.74 -5.96 -20.83
CA LEU A 99 17.10 -4.63 -20.36
C LEU A 99 16.01 -3.61 -20.69
N ARG A 100 15.46 -3.64 -21.91
CA ARG A 100 14.32 -2.77 -22.29
C ARG A 100 13.09 -2.97 -21.41
N ARG A 101 12.84 -4.19 -20.93
CA ARG A 101 11.73 -4.49 -20.02
C ARG A 101 12.05 -4.06 -18.58
N ALA A 102 13.28 -4.26 -18.13
CA ALA A 102 13.72 -3.96 -16.77
C ALA A 102 13.89 -2.45 -16.51
N GLN A 103 14.25 -1.66 -17.54
CA GLN A 103 14.39 -0.20 -17.45
C GLN A 103 13.06 0.55 -17.29
N CYS A 104 11.93 -0.09 -17.57
CA CYS A 104 10.62 0.50 -17.30
C CYS A 104 10.34 0.44 -15.79
N PRO A 105 10.03 1.57 -15.12
CA PRO A 105 9.69 1.59 -13.70
C PRO A 105 8.51 0.67 -13.45
N ASN A 106 8.71 -0.34 -12.61
CA ASN A 106 7.78 -1.47 -12.46
C ASN A 106 7.11 -1.45 -11.09
N HIS A 107 6.68 -0.26 -10.68
CA HIS A 107 5.74 -0.16 -9.59
C HIS A 107 4.43 -0.83 -9.97
N LEU A 108 3.79 -1.48 -8.99
CA LEU A 108 2.44 -1.99 -9.15
C LEU A 108 1.48 -0.81 -9.39
N ARG A 109 1.17 -0.59 -10.67
CA ARG A 109 0.22 0.40 -11.15
C ARG A 109 -1.10 -0.28 -11.43
N PHE A 110 -2.16 0.21 -10.78
CA PHE A 110 -3.52 -0.21 -11.04
C PHE A 110 -4.31 0.92 -11.71
N TYR A 111 -5.34 0.55 -12.48
CA TYR A 111 -6.21 1.49 -13.18
C TYR A 111 -5.45 2.53 -14.02
N GLN A 112 -4.62 2.07 -14.96
CA GLN A 112 -3.84 2.95 -15.84
C GLN A 112 -2.93 3.95 -15.11
N GLY A 113 -2.58 3.70 -13.83
CA GLY A 113 -1.71 4.56 -13.03
C GLY A 113 -2.43 5.45 -12.01
N VAL A 114 -3.76 5.34 -11.87
CA VAL A 114 -4.52 6.05 -10.82
C VAL A 114 -4.10 5.62 -9.42
N VAL A 115 -3.78 4.32 -9.24
CA VAL A 115 -3.28 3.80 -7.97
C VAL A 115 -1.87 3.30 -8.17
N LEU A 116 -0.92 4.03 -7.60
CA LEU A 116 0.49 3.65 -7.53
C LEU A 116 0.77 3.15 -6.11
N LEU A 117 1.01 1.85 -5.94
CA LEU A 117 1.42 1.31 -4.64
C LEU A 117 2.85 1.72 -4.34
N SER A 118 2.99 2.67 -3.44
CA SER A 118 4.23 3.21 -2.91
C SER A 118 4.01 3.56 -1.44
N ARG A 119 5.08 3.69 -0.64
CA ARG A 119 4.99 4.30 0.70
C ARG A 119 4.25 5.64 0.69
N GLY A 120 4.37 6.44 -0.37
CA GLY A 120 3.62 7.70 -0.50
C GLY A 120 2.10 7.49 -0.53
N HIS A 121 1.64 6.43 -1.19
CA HIS A 121 0.23 6.06 -1.23
C HIS A 121 -0.27 5.59 0.15
N TYR A 122 0.50 4.74 0.84
CA TYR A 122 0.19 4.34 2.22
C TYR A 122 0.05 5.54 3.16
N LEU A 123 1.02 6.47 3.15
CA LEU A 123 0.95 7.68 3.98
C LEU A 123 -0.26 8.55 3.65
N THR A 124 -0.67 8.60 2.39
CA THR A 124 -1.87 9.34 1.96
C THR A 124 -3.13 8.73 2.56
N ILE A 125 -3.26 7.39 2.54
CA ILE A 125 -4.38 6.66 3.14
C ILE A 125 -4.46 6.94 4.66
N VAL A 126 -3.33 6.83 5.36
CA VAL A 126 -3.27 7.08 6.82
C VAL A 126 -3.64 8.55 7.14
N LYS A 127 -3.12 9.51 6.37
CA LYS A 127 -3.45 10.94 6.53
C LYS A 127 -4.93 11.21 6.29
N MET A 128 -5.53 10.62 5.25
CA MET A 128 -6.96 10.75 4.98
C MET A 128 -7.79 10.16 6.12
N ALA A 129 -7.42 9.00 6.65
CA ALA A 129 -8.15 8.37 7.75
C ALA A 129 -8.12 9.24 9.01
N TYR A 130 -6.94 9.77 9.35
CA TYR A 130 -6.77 10.71 10.46
C TYR A 130 -7.59 12.00 10.27
N THR A 131 -7.55 12.58 9.07
CA THR A 131 -8.30 13.80 8.73
C THR A 131 -9.81 13.56 8.82
N PHE A 132 -10.29 12.42 8.33
CA PHE A 132 -11.69 12.02 8.40
C PHE A 132 -12.17 11.90 9.85
N VAL A 133 -11.40 11.23 10.71
CA VAL A 133 -11.75 11.08 12.13
C VAL A 133 -11.77 12.44 12.84
N ASN A 134 -10.81 13.32 12.54
CA ASN A 134 -10.83 14.69 13.08
C ASN A 134 -12.05 15.50 12.62
N PHE A 135 -12.45 15.36 11.35
CA PHE A 135 -13.65 16.00 10.82
C PHE A 135 -14.91 15.51 11.54
N MET A 136 -15.04 14.19 11.72
CA MET A 136 -16.17 13.59 12.45
C MET A 136 -16.22 14.09 13.91
N ARG A 137 -15.07 14.27 14.55
CA ARG A 137 -14.99 14.82 15.91
C ARG A 137 -15.47 16.29 15.97
N LEU A 138 -15.06 17.12 15.01
CA LEU A 138 -15.50 18.52 14.95
C LEU A 138 -17.02 18.63 14.78
N LYS A 139 -17.65 17.69 14.06
CA LYS A 139 -19.10 17.64 13.88
C LYS A 139 -19.83 17.24 15.17
N GLN A 140 -19.25 16.39 16.02
CA GLN A 140 -19.83 16.02 17.31
C GLN A 140 -19.69 17.09 18.40
N ALA A 141 -18.76 18.03 18.24
CA ALA A 141 -18.52 19.11 19.18
C ALA A 141 -19.42 20.34 18.96
N LYS A 142 -20.22 20.34 17.89
CA LYS A 142 -21.30 21.32 17.63
C LYS A 142 -22.63 20.72 18.05
#